data_AF-A0A3C1VD75-F1
#
_entry.id   AF-A0A3C1VD75-F1
#
_cell.length_a   1.000
_cell.length_b   1.000
_cell.length_c   1.000
_cell.angle_alpha   90.00
_cell.angle_beta   90.00
_cell.angle_gamma   90.00
#
_symmetry.space_group_name_H-M   'P 1'
#
loop_
_entity.id
_entity.type
_entity.pdbx_description
1 polymer ?
#
loop_
_entity_poly.entity_id
_entity_poly.type
_entity_poly.pdbx_seq_one_letter_code
_entity_poly.pdbx_strand_id
1 'polypeptide(L)' 'MIWVDENLYQAAATRCRQTHERRFSLTDAISLECMARQKITEAIAQDEHFARENVVLP' A
#
# COMPACT_ATOMS: atom_id res chain seq x y z
N MET A 1 -9.77 5.83 -10.87
CA MET A 1 -8.43 5.51 -11.44
C MET A 1 -7.47 6.61 -11.00
N ILE A 2 -6.42 6.26 -10.27
CA ILE A 2 -5.40 7.20 -9.75
C ILE A 2 -4.09 6.91 -10.46
N TRP A 3 -3.39 7.96 -10.88
CA TRP A 3 -2.05 7.86 -11.46
C TRP A 3 -1.00 7.85 -10.35
N VAL A 4 0.00 7.00 -10.48
CA VAL A 4 1.16 6.98 -9.57
C VAL A 4 2.14 8.04 -10.04
N ASP A 5 2.14 9.17 -9.36
CA ASP A 5 3.14 10.22 -9.57
C ASP A 5 4.46 9.90 -8.83
N GLU A 6 5.50 10.67 -9.11
CA GLU A 6 6.83 10.50 -8.52
C GLU A 6 6.78 10.56 -6.98
N ASN A 7 5.94 11.44 -6.41
CA ASN A 7 5.84 11.61 -4.96
C ASN A 7 5.18 10.40 -4.29
N LEU A 8 4.19 9.78 -4.93
CA LEU A 8 3.58 8.55 -4.46
C LEU A 8 4.54 7.37 -4.62
N TYR A 9 5.23 7.30 -5.76
CA TYR A 9 6.24 6.27 -6.01
C TYR A 9 7.36 6.32 -4.97
N GLN A 10 7.94 7.48 -4.68
CA GLN A 10 9.05 7.59 -3.73
C GLN A 10 8.64 7.25 -2.29
N ALA A 11 7.43 7.63 -1.87
CA ALA A 11 6.89 7.25 -0.58
C ALA A 11 6.73 5.73 -0.47
N ALA A 12 6.10 5.11 -1.47
CA ALA A 12 5.91 3.66 -1.52
C ALA A 12 7.23 2.90 -1.61
N ALA A 13 8.19 3.37 -2.41
CA ALA A 13 9.51 2.77 -2.51
C ALA A 13 10.27 2.84 -1.17
N THR A 14 10.12 3.94 -0.43
CA THR A 14 10.70 4.09 0.91
C THR A 14 10.09 3.11 1.88
N ARG A 15 8.75 3.01 1.93
CA ARG A 15 8.03 2.02 2.72
C ARG A 15 8.48 0.60 2.39
N CYS A 16 8.49 0.24 1.10
CA CYS A 16 8.89 -1.08 0.63
C CYS A 16 10.31 -1.46 1.08
N ARG A 17 11.25 -0.52 1.05
CA ARG A 17 12.62 -0.73 1.55
C ARG A 17 12.66 -0.94 3.07
N GLN A 18 11.84 -0.22 3.83
CA GLN A 18 11.82 -0.27 5.29
C GLN A 18 11.13 -1.52 5.85
N THR A 19 10.13 -2.07 5.14
CA THR A 19 9.38 -3.23 5.61
C THR A 19 10.24 -4.50 5.66
N HIS A 20 11.28 -4.63 4.83
CA HIS A 20 12.20 -5.78 4.79
C HIS A 20 11.52 -7.18 4.74
N GLU A 21 10.27 -7.26 4.30
CA GLU A 21 9.53 -8.51 4.15
C GLU A 21 9.69 -9.08 2.74
N ARG A 22 10.03 -10.37 2.65
CA ARG A 22 10.35 -11.05 1.38
C ARG A 22 9.19 -11.08 0.37
N ARG A 23 7.96 -10.78 0.79
CA ARG A 23 6.74 -10.81 -0.03
C ARG A 23 6.02 -9.47 -0.12
N PHE A 24 6.56 -8.41 0.47
CA PHE A 24 5.94 -7.09 0.39
C PHE A 24 6.35 -6.42 -0.92
N SER A 25 5.41 -6.31 -1.86
CA SER A 25 5.69 -5.76 -3.18
C SER A 25 5.62 -4.23 -3.19
N LEU A 26 6.30 -3.62 -4.17
CA LEU A 26 6.18 -2.19 -4.41
C LEU A 26 4.73 -1.77 -4.74
N THR A 27 3.98 -2.65 -5.41
CA THR A 27 2.56 -2.38 -5.73
C THR A 27 1.67 -2.37 -4.49
N ASP A 28 1.95 -3.21 -3.50
CA ASP A 28 1.22 -3.18 -2.22
C ASP A 28 1.56 -1.91 -1.46
N ALA A 29 2.84 -1.54 -1.42
CA ALA A 29 3.28 -0.28 -0.84
C ALA A 29 2.62 0.94 -1.51
N ILE A 30 2.53 0.96 -2.84
CA ILE A 30 1.83 2.02 -3.59
C ILE A 30 0.35 2.05 -3.21
N SER A 31 -0.30 0.89 -3.14
CA SER A 31 -1.72 0.79 -2.82
C SER A 31 -1.99 1.31 -1.41
N LEU A 32 -1.19 0.90 -0.42
CA LEU A 32 -1.29 1.35 0.97
C LEU A 32 -1.06 2.87 1.12
N GLU A 33 -0.03 3.42 0.46
CA GLU A 33 0.22 4.86 0.49
C GLU A 33 -0.90 5.65 -0.20
N CYS A 34 -1.44 5.13 -1.30
CA CYS A 34 -2.58 5.73 -1.98
C CYS A 34 -3.82 5.74 -1.08
N MET A 35 -4.12 4.59 -0.45
CA MET A 35 -5.24 4.44 0.47
C MET A 35 -5.13 5.37 1.68
N ALA A 36 -3.94 5.48 2.28
CA ALA A 36 -3.67 6.38 3.40
C ALA A 36 -3.92 7.85 3.02
N ARG A 37 -3.43 8.30 1.85
CA ARG A 37 -3.65 9.67 1.37
C ARG A 37 -5.12 9.98 1.09
N GLN A 38 -5.86 8.99 0.61
CA GLN A 38 -7.29 9.12 0.26
C GLN A 38 -8.23 8.78 1.43
N LYS A 39 -7.69 8.39 2.59
CA LYS A 39 -8.46 7.92 3.76
C LYS A 39 -9.39 6.74 3.44
N ILE A 40 -8.95 5.85 2.55
CA ILE A 40 -9.67 4.63 2.19
C ILE A 40 -9.25 3.54 3.17
N THR A 41 -10.22 2.90 3.82
CA THR A 41 -10.00 1.86 4.83
C THR A 41 -10.53 0.49 4.41
N GLU A 42 -11.04 0.35 3.18
CA GLU A 42 -11.59 -0.90 2.66
C GLU A 42 -10.87 -1.25 1.35
N ALA A 43 -10.51 -2.53 1.18
CA ALA A 43 -9.93 -3.04 -0.05
C ALA A 43 -10.49 -4.42 -0.38
N ILE A 44 -10.71 -4.67 -1.67
CA ILE A 44 -10.98 -6.02 -2.18
C ILE A 44 -9.62 -6.64 -2.50
N ALA A 45 -9.05 -7.34 -1.53
CA ALA A 45 -7.76 -8.01 -1.65
C ALA A 45 -7.72 -9.30 -0.81
N GLN A 46 -6.87 -10.24 -1.21
CA GLN A 46 -6.57 -11.47 -0.46
C GLN A 46 -5.10 -11.44 -0.01
N ASP A 47 -4.70 -10.34 0.61
CA ASP A 47 -3.31 -10.09 0.98
C ASP A 47 -3.23 -9.64 2.45
N GLU A 48 -2.41 -10.36 3.22
CA GLU A 48 -2.19 -10.13 4.65
C GLU A 48 -1.57 -8.76 4.95
N HIS A 49 -0.86 -8.15 4.00
CA HIS A 49 -0.23 -6.84 4.17
C HIS A 49 -1.26 -5.72 4.34
N PHE A 50 -2.45 -5.86 3.76
CA PHE A 50 -3.53 -4.87 3.92
C PHE A 50 -4.23 -5.00 5.26
N ALA A 51 -4.47 -6.23 5.72
CA ALA A 51 -5.08 -6.48 7.03
C ALA A 51 -4.26 -5.87 8.19
N ARG A 52 -2.92 -5.89 8.09
CA ARG A 52 -2.01 -5.30 9.09
C ARG A 52 -2.09 -3.78 9.18
N GLU A 53 -2.59 -3.11 8.15
CA GLU A 53 -2.68 -1.64 8.05
C GLU A 53 -4.07 -1.11 8.43
N ASN A 54 -4.86 -1.91 9.16
CA ASN A 54 -6.25 -1.62 9.50
C ASN A 54 -7.16 -1.45 8.27
N VAL A 55 -6.80 -2.08 7.15
CA VAL A 55 -7.66 -2.15 5.98
C VAL A 55 -8.63 -3.32 6.16
N VAL A 56 -9.93 -3.03 6.03
CA VAL A 56 -11.01 -4.01 6.05
C VAL A 56 -11.01 -4.75 4.71
N LEU A 57 -10.98 -6.08 4.79
CA LEU A 57 -11.01 -6.99 3.65
C LEU A 57 -12.33 -7.78 3.65
N PRO A 58 -12.87 -8.16 2.47
CA PRO A 58 -14.08 -8.97 2.34
C PRO A 58 -13.87 -10.44 2.71
#